data_AF-A0A6B3AET5-F1
#
_entry.id   AF-A0A6B3AET5-F1
#
_cell.length_a   1.000
_cell.length_b   1.000
_cell.length_c   1.000
_cell.angle_alpha   90.00
_cell.angle_beta   90.00
_cell.angle_gamma   90.00
#
_symmetry.space_group_name_H-M   'P 1'
#
loop_
_entity.id
_entity.type
_entity.pdbx_description
1 polymer ?
#
loop_
_entity_poly.entity_id
_entity_poly.type
_entity_poly.pdbx_seq_one_letter_code
_entity_poly.pdbx_strand_id
1 'polypeptide(L)'
;PLFRVPLLVADRDAATAALARRGIVVGYLYDPPLDDYAGAEFTDPSPAPEAARWFARHALPVDPLRAREALDVLERSGIRPAEPPRALTRPPGPAPRER
;
A
#
# COMPACT_ATOMS: atom_id res chain seq x y z
N PRO A 1 4.28 12.37 -13.77
CA PRO A 1 2.97 11.81 -13.36
C PRO A 1 2.72 11.99 -11.84
N LEU A 2 1.70 12.78 -11.48
CA LEU A 2 1.36 13.13 -10.09
C LEU A 2 0.34 12.18 -9.43
N PHE A 3 -0.37 11.37 -10.20
CA PHE A 3 -1.34 10.41 -9.65
C PHE A 3 -0.68 9.05 -9.42
N ARG A 4 -0.74 8.56 -8.19
CA ARG A 4 -0.27 7.22 -7.80
C ARG A 4 -1.40 6.49 -7.11
N VAL A 5 -1.56 5.20 -7.44
CA VAL A 5 -2.54 4.33 -6.80
C VAL A 5 -1.79 3.38 -5.87
N PRO A 6 -2.20 3.25 -4.60
CA PRO A 6 -1.57 2.32 -3.68
C PRO A 6 -1.93 0.87 -4.07
N LEU A 7 -0.91 0.10 -4.46
CA LEU A 7 -1.00 -1.35 -4.60
C LEU A 7 -0.43 -1.99 -3.33
N LEU A 8 -1.21 -2.83 -2.65
CA LEU A 8 -0.80 -3.42 -1.37
C LEU A 8 -0.01 -4.71 -1.61
N VAL A 9 1.28 -4.69 -1.30
CA VAL A 9 2.21 -5.82 -1.51
C VAL A 9 2.83 -6.28 -0.20
N ALA A 10 3.04 -7.60 -0.05
CA ALA A 10 3.56 -8.18 1.18
C ALA A 10 4.98 -7.69 1.50
N ASP A 11 5.82 -7.53 0.48
CA ASP A 11 7.18 -7.00 0.59
C ASP A 11 7.37 -5.86 -0.42
N ARG A 12 7.33 -4.63 0.11
CA ARG A 12 7.43 -3.38 -0.68
C ARG A 12 8.83 -3.17 -1.24
N ASP A 13 9.86 -3.58 -0.52
CA ASP A 13 11.24 -3.35 -0.91
C ASP A 13 11.64 -4.32 -2.04
N ALA A 14 11.25 -5.60 -1.90
CA ALA A 14 11.41 -6.58 -2.98
C ALA A 14 10.63 -6.19 -4.24
N ALA A 15 9.39 -5.70 -4.09
CA ALA A 15 8.58 -5.21 -5.20
C ALA A 15 9.23 -4.01 -5.91
N THR A 16 9.75 -3.05 -5.15
CA THR A 16 10.46 -1.88 -5.67
C THR A 16 11.70 -2.30 -6.45
N ALA A 17 12.50 -3.20 -5.88
CA ALA A 17 13.69 -3.73 -6.55
C ALA A 17 13.34 -4.47 -7.86
N ALA A 18 12.25 -5.24 -7.88
CA ALA A 18 11.78 -5.95 -9.06
C ALA A 18 11.36 -5.00 -10.19
N LEU A 19 10.60 -3.96 -9.86
CA LEU A 19 10.16 -2.93 -10.80
C LEU A 19 11.35 -2.10 -11.34
N ALA A 20 12.29 -1.74 -10.46
CA ALA A 20 13.49 -1.00 -10.85
C ALA A 20 14.34 -1.75 -11.89
N ARG A 21 14.48 -3.08 -11.76
CA ARG A 21 15.18 -3.93 -12.76
C ARG A 21 14.55 -3.90 -14.15
N ARG A 22 13.32 -3.40 -14.29
CA ARG A 22 12.58 -3.23 -15.55
C ARG A 22 12.40 -1.77 -15.95
N GLY A 23 13.09 -0.84 -15.30
CA GLY A 23 12.97 0.60 -15.57
C GLY A 23 11.63 1.20 -15.13
N ILE A 24 10.91 0.52 -14.22
CA ILE A 24 9.72 1.07 -13.55
C ILE A 24 10.18 1.63 -12.22
N VAL A 25 10.43 2.93 -12.17
CA VAL A 25 10.80 3.61 -10.92
C VAL A 25 9.54 3.91 -10.13
N VAL A 26 9.45 3.28 -8.96
CA VAL A 26 8.49 3.63 -7.93
C VAL A 26 9.02 4.90 -7.26
N GLY A 27 8.24 5.98 -7.28
CA GLY A 27 8.64 7.28 -6.73
C GLY A 27 8.64 7.29 -5.20
N TYR A 28 8.46 8.47 -4.59
CA TYR A 28 8.44 8.64 -3.12
C TYR A 28 7.52 7.60 -2.47
N LEU A 29 8.10 6.76 -1.61
CA LEU A 29 7.37 5.77 -0.84
C LEU A 29 6.59 6.48 0.25
N TYR A 30 5.46 5.91 0.67
CA TYR A 30 4.78 6.42 1.85
C TYR A 30 5.72 6.29 3.05
N ASP A 31 5.97 7.43 3.71
CA ASP A 31 6.66 7.48 4.99
C ASP A 31 5.87 6.69 6.05
N PRO A 32 6.51 6.31 7.18
CA PRO A 32 5.76 5.94 8.36
C PRO A 32 4.65 6.96 8.67
N PRO A 33 3.57 6.56 9.38
CA PRO A 33 2.55 7.50 9.82
C PRO A 33 3.16 8.78 10.44
N LEU A 34 2.64 9.95 10.06
CA LEU A 34 3.21 11.24 10.48
C LEU A 34 3.31 11.37 12.00
N ASP A 35 2.31 10.85 12.71
CA ASP A 35 2.22 10.80 14.16
C ASP A 35 3.27 9.90 14.83
N ASP A 36 3.92 9.01 14.08
CA ASP A 36 5.04 8.21 14.61
C ASP A 36 6.33 9.05 14.79
N TYR A 37 6.48 10.20 14.11
CA TYR A 37 7.73 10.98 14.15
C TYR A 37 7.58 12.50 14.31
N ALA A 38 6.43 13.09 13.98
CA ALA A 38 6.24 14.53 14.10
C ALA A 38 6.07 15.00 15.55
N GLY A 39 5.60 14.13 16.44
CA GLY A 39 5.31 14.48 17.83
C GLY A 39 3.98 15.20 18.01
N ALA A 40 3.47 15.21 19.24
CA ALA A 40 2.13 15.70 19.58
C ALA A 40 1.93 17.22 19.33
N GLU A 41 3.01 17.97 19.12
CA GLU A 41 2.96 19.40 18.82
C GLU A 41 2.48 19.68 17.39
N PHE A 42 2.68 18.71 16.49
CA PHE A 42 2.50 18.87 15.04
C PHE A 42 1.37 18.01 14.47
N THR A 43 0.91 16.98 15.18
CA THR A 43 -0.15 16.09 14.72
C THR A 43 -0.84 15.36 15.86
N ASP A 44 -2.13 15.09 15.69
CA ASP A 44 -2.91 14.25 16.58
C ASP A 44 -2.64 12.76 16.29
N PRO A 45 -2.66 11.88 17.31
CA PRO A 45 -2.55 10.43 17.09
C PRO A 45 -3.66 9.89 16.20
N SER A 46 -3.30 8.96 15.32
CA SER A 46 -4.26 8.24 14.49
C SER A 46 -5.30 7.50 15.35
N PRO A 47 -6.59 7.52 14.98
CA PRO A 47 -7.60 6.71 15.64
C PRO A 47 -7.44 5.20 15.39
N ALA A 48 -6.57 4.82 14.44
CA ALA A 48 -6.24 3.43 14.12
C ALA A 48 -4.73 3.29 13.79
N PRO A 49 -3.84 3.36 14.80
CA PRO A 49 -2.39 3.37 14.59
C PRO A 49 -1.87 2.13 13.87
N GLU A 50 -2.39 0.94 14.19
CA GLU A 50 -1.99 -0.32 13.57
C GLU A 50 -2.37 -0.36 12.09
N ALA A 51 -3.54 0.19 11.74
CA ALA A 51 -3.99 0.29 10.35
C ALA A 51 -3.08 1.23 9.54
N ALA A 52 -2.73 2.39 10.11
CA ALA A 52 -1.87 3.37 9.48
C ALA A 52 -0.48 2.79 9.21
N ARG A 53 0.13 2.12 10.21
CA ARG A 53 1.44 1.47 10.08
C ARG A 53 1.41 0.32 9.07
N TRP A 54 0.35 -0.48 9.06
CA TRP A 54 0.17 -1.56 8.09
C TRP A 54 0.09 -1.01 6.66
N PHE A 55 -0.74 0.01 6.44
CA PHE A 55 -0.87 0.66 5.13
C PHE A 55 0.48 1.24 4.66
N ALA A 56 1.15 2.03 5.50
CA ALA A 56 2.44 2.65 5.17
C ALA A 56 3.49 1.59 4.78
N ARG A 57 3.55 0.47 5.50
CA ARG A 57 4.47 -0.64 5.22
C ARG A 57 4.21 -1.33 3.88
N HIS A 58 2.94 -1.49 3.49
CA HIS A 58 2.55 -2.34 2.36
C HIS A 58 2.16 -1.59 1.09
N ALA A 59 1.90 -0.29 1.16
CA ALA A 59 1.47 0.50 0.01
C ALA A 59 2.64 0.81 -0.93
N LEU A 60 2.56 0.27 -2.15
CA LEU A 60 3.45 0.54 -3.27
C LEU A 60 2.79 1.55 -4.22
N PRO A 61 3.33 2.77 -4.41
CA PRO A 61 2.71 3.79 -5.24
C PRO A 61 2.95 3.52 -6.74
N VAL A 62 1.99 2.89 -7.40
CA VAL A 62 2.07 2.52 -8.83
C VAL A 62 1.52 3.65 -9.71
N ASP A 63 2.19 3.89 -10.84
CA ASP A 63 1.65 4.76 -11.91
C ASP A 63 0.53 4.01 -12.64
N PRO A 64 -0.73 4.49 -12.60
CA PRO A 64 -1.84 3.79 -13.23
C PRO A 64 -1.67 3.58 -14.74
N LEU A 65 -0.92 4.44 -15.43
CA LEU A 65 -0.63 4.29 -16.87
C LEU A 65 0.30 3.09 -17.15
N ARG A 66 1.07 2.66 -16.15
CA ARG A 66 1.96 1.49 -16.22
C ARG A 66 1.44 0.31 -15.40
N ALA A 67 0.18 0.34 -14.96
CA ALA A 67 -0.37 -0.66 -14.04
C ALA A 67 -0.21 -2.10 -14.57
N ARG A 68 -0.52 -2.34 -15.85
CA ARG A 68 -0.38 -3.68 -16.44
C ARG A 68 1.07 -4.17 -16.44
N GLU A 69 2.00 -3.34 -16.88
CA GLU A 69 3.43 -3.67 -16.90
C GLU A 69 3.96 -3.93 -15.47
N ALA A 70 3.55 -3.11 -14.51
CA ALA A 70 3.91 -3.28 -13.12
C ALA A 70 3.37 -4.61 -12.56
N LEU A 71 2.10 -4.91 -12.77
CA LEU A 71 1.47 -6.17 -12.33
C LEU A 71 2.18 -7.39 -12.93
N ASP A 72 2.48 -7.37 -14.23
CA ASP A 72 3.19 -8.46 -14.90
C ASP A 72 4.59 -8.69 -14.28
N VAL A 73 5.31 -7.62 -13.94
CA VAL A 73 6.63 -7.71 -13.30
C VAL A 73 6.53 -8.28 -11.88
N LEU A 74 5.54 -7.83 -11.11
CA LEU A 74 5.32 -8.30 -9.75
C LEU A 74 4.95 -9.78 -9.72
N GLU A 75 4.03 -10.20 -10.59
CA GLU A 75 3.63 -11.60 -10.73
C GLU A 75 4.81 -12.50 -11.10
N ARG A 76 5.56 -12.13 -12.15
CA ARG A 76 6.75 -12.90 -12.58
C ARG A 76 7.87 -12.92 -11.55
N SER A 77 7.89 -11.95 -10.65
CA SER A 77 8.86 -11.87 -9.55
C SER A 77 8.37 -12.57 -8.27
N GLY A 78 7.19 -13.20 -8.30
CA GLY A 78 6.62 -13.90 -7.15
C GLY A 78 6.15 -12.98 -6.02
N ILE A 79 5.98 -11.67 -6.29
CA ILE A 79 5.51 -10.72 -5.28
C ILE A 79 4.05 -11.03 -4.96
N ARG A 80 3.76 -11.17 -3.67
CA ARG A 80 2.42 -11.50 -3.18
C ARG A 80 1.67 -10.22 -2.77
N PRO A 81 0.33 -10.18 -2.95
CA PRO A 81 -0.50 -9.16 -2.32
C PRO A 81 -0.32 -9.16 -0.80
N ALA A 82 -0.41 -7.99 -0.16
CA ALA A 82 -0.44 -7.93 1.30
C ALA A 82 -1.81 -8.42 1.81
N GLU A 83 -1.79 -9.32 2.79
CA GLU A 83 -3.01 -9.73 3.50
C GLU A 83 -3.21 -8.85 4.73
N PRO A 84 -4.35 -8.15 4.85
CA PRO A 84 -4.63 -7.35 6.04
C PRO A 84 -4.90 -8.27 7.24
N PRO A 85 -4.38 -7.94 8.44
CA PRO A 85 -4.77 -8.57 9.68
C PRO A 85 -6.30 -8.59 9.83
N ARG A 86 -6.86 -9.70 10.34
CA ARG A 86 -8.31 -9.82 10.56
C ARG A 86 -8.90 -8.68 11.39
N ALA A 87 -8.13 -8.15 12.36
CA ALA A 87 -8.55 -7.02 13.18
C ALA A 87 -8.74 -5.72 12.37
N LEU A 88 -8.10 -5.60 11.21
CA LEU A 88 -8.20 -4.45 10.30
C LEU A 88 -9.26 -4.63 9.22
N THR A 89 -9.87 -5.81 9.11
CA THR A 89 -10.95 -6.07 8.14
C THR A 89 -12.31 -5.83 8.79
N ARG A 90 -13.14 -4.99 8.17
CA ARG A 90 -14.55 -4.91 8.55
C ARG A 90 -15.23 -6.24 8.20
N PRO A 91 -16.04 -6.84 9.09
CA PRO A 91 -16.84 -7.99 8.73
C PRO A 91 -17.76 -7.65 7.55
N PRO A 92 -18.03 -8.61 6.64
CA PRO A 92 -18.95 -8.36 5.53
C PRO A 92 -20.27 -7.83 6.07
N GLY A 93 -20.75 -6.72 5.49
CA GLY A 93 -22.04 -6.14 5.84
C GLY A 93 -23.17 -7.10 5.49
N PRO A 94 -24.38 -6.90 6.06
CA PRO A 94 -25.55 -7.69 5.68
C PRO A 94 -25.77 -7.60 4.16
N ALA A 95 -26.15 -8.72 3.55
CA ALA A 95 -26.44 -8.78 2.12
C ALA A 95 -27.43 -7.65 1.73
N PRO A 96 -27.25 -7.00 0.57
CA PRO A 96 -28.19 -5.99 0.10
C PRO A 96 -29.61 -6.58 0.12
N ARG A 97 -30.58 -5.88 0.72
CA ARG A 97 -31.98 -6.30 0.62
C ARG A 97 -32.41 -6.13 -0.83
N GLU A 98 -32.84 -7.22 -1.46
CA GLU A 98 -33.52 -7.16 -2.76
C GLU A 98 -34.72 -6.21 -2.64
N ARG A 99 -34.83 -5.27 -3.59
CA ARG A 99 -35.98 -4.34 -3.69
C ARG A 99 -37.04 -4.94 -4.59
#